data_AF-A0A843EWM6-F1
#
_entry.id   AF-A0A843EWM6-F1
#
_cell.length_a   1.000
_cell.length_b   1.000
_cell.length_c   1.000
_cell.angle_alpha   90.00
_cell.angle_beta   90.00
_cell.angle_gamma   90.00
#
_symmetry.space_group_name_H-M   'P 1'
#
loop_
_entity.id
_entity.type
_entity.pdbx_description
1 polymer ?
#
loop_
_entity_poly.entity_id
_entity_poly.type
_entity_poly.pdbx_seq_one_letter_code
_entity_poly.pdbx_strand_id
1 'polypeptide(L)'
;MNRKVIFILLVLVGICAISHVSAEEIADNSTGDLIASDNSDEVVSETPQVIMANESGTEVSNTSSDVAPTVEKTKATLKASKATVAHKKSTKWSIKLTDSNGKAIAGKTIELKVYTGSKYKTVKLTTNANGQATYNTKSLSAGTHKIVASFLDDAFDCKDISSSVKVVKQTKIKIIAKPKSMKDGSVLTILVLNKKTKKFMNGVKLILKIYTGKKYKTIKLKTKKITGAKGVAGYATNQLSVGKHKVKITPESFKYSGSKTTSLKIKKSAKKYPGWVVKL
;
A
#
# COMPACT_ATOMS: atom_id res chain seq x y z
N MET A 1 -50.35 10.57 24.24
CA MET A 1 -50.57 9.15 24.62
C MET A 1 -49.23 8.44 24.63
N ASN A 2 -48.71 8.21 25.83
CA ASN A 2 -47.44 7.53 26.12
C ASN A 2 -47.49 6.07 25.64
N ARG A 3 -46.36 5.53 25.18
CA ARG A 3 -45.90 4.19 25.60
C ARG A 3 -44.40 4.00 25.32
N LYS A 4 -43.68 3.93 26.43
CA LYS A 4 -42.30 3.49 26.59
C LYS A 4 -42.19 2.03 26.15
N VAL A 5 -41.09 1.65 25.49
CA VAL A 5 -40.58 0.27 25.54
C VAL A 5 -39.10 0.35 25.87
N ILE A 6 -38.83 -0.01 27.13
CA ILE A 6 -37.54 -0.23 27.77
C ILE A 6 -37.09 -1.65 27.37
N PHE A 7 -35.82 -1.81 26.98
CA PHE A 7 -35.15 -3.11 27.00
C PHE A 7 -33.85 -2.97 27.80
N ILE A 8 -33.91 -3.47 29.04
CA ILE A 8 -32.81 -3.78 29.93
C ILE A 8 -32.67 -5.30 29.89
N LEU A 9 -31.45 -5.82 29.69
CA LEU A 9 -30.93 -7.13 30.14
C LEU A 9 -29.56 -7.36 29.47
N LEU A 10 -28.50 -7.93 30.05
CA LEU A 10 -28.14 -8.36 31.40
C LEU A 10 -26.59 -8.51 31.35
N VAL A 11 -25.91 -8.15 32.44
CA VAL A 11 -24.47 -8.35 32.65
C VAL A 11 -24.16 -9.83 32.84
N LEU A 12 -23.06 -10.33 32.26
CA LEU A 12 -22.37 -11.52 32.77
C LEU A 12 -20.88 -11.21 32.93
N VAL A 13 -20.41 -11.35 34.16
CA VAL A 13 -19.01 -11.29 34.63
C VAL A 13 -18.57 -12.71 34.99
N GLY A 14 -17.29 -13.00 34.79
CA GLY A 14 -16.57 -14.20 35.29
C GLY A 14 -16.10 -15.10 34.15
N ILE A 15 -14.88 -15.64 34.11
CA ILE A 15 -13.99 -16.06 35.20
C ILE A 15 -12.52 -16.04 34.71
N CYS A 16 -11.61 -15.79 35.64
CA CYS A 16 -10.15 -15.92 35.55
C CYS A 16 -9.66 -17.27 35.02
N ALA A 17 -8.54 -17.26 34.29
CA ALA A 17 -7.53 -18.30 34.45
C ALA A 17 -6.15 -17.69 34.20
N ILE A 18 -5.39 -17.56 35.29
CA ILE A 18 -3.94 -17.36 35.32
C ILE A 18 -3.31 -18.75 35.23
N SER A 19 -2.37 -18.92 34.32
CA SER A 19 -1.36 -19.98 34.35
C SER A 19 -0.30 -19.61 33.32
N HIS A 20 0.99 -19.83 33.48
CA HIS A 20 1.86 -20.13 34.61
C HIS A 20 3.24 -19.68 34.09
N VAL A 21 4.05 -19.03 34.92
CA VAL A 21 5.50 -18.93 34.68
C VAL A 21 6.10 -20.29 35.02
N SER A 22 6.96 -20.81 34.16
CA SER A 22 7.98 -21.76 34.57
C SER A 22 9.26 -21.36 33.85
N ALA A 23 10.25 -20.99 34.67
CA ALA A 23 11.65 -21.02 34.32
C ALA A 23 12.07 -22.49 34.30
N GLU A 24 12.88 -22.87 33.32
CA GLU A 24 13.70 -24.06 33.41
C GLU A 24 15.15 -23.60 33.21
N GLU A 25 15.93 -23.76 34.27
CA GLU A 25 17.37 -23.59 34.29
C GLU A 25 18.00 -24.97 34.53
N ILE A 26 19.17 -25.18 33.94
CA ILE A 26 20.22 -26.17 34.26
C ILE A 26 19.92 -27.65 33.99
N ALA A 27 20.72 -28.20 33.06
CA ALA A 27 21.43 -29.45 33.32
C ALA A 27 22.84 -29.33 32.73
N ASP A 28 23.76 -28.87 33.57
CA ASP A 28 25.14 -29.34 33.57
C ASP A 28 25.12 -30.75 34.19
N ASN A 29 25.78 -31.72 33.56
CA ASN A 29 26.70 -32.64 34.24
C ASN A 29 27.14 -33.78 33.30
N SER A 30 28.46 -33.90 33.25
CA SER A 30 29.24 -35.15 33.29
C SER A 30 29.72 -35.82 32.02
N THR A 31 31.03 -35.58 31.79
CA THR A 31 32.12 -36.55 31.94
C THR A 31 31.85 -38.02 31.61
N GLY A 32 32.65 -38.53 30.66
CA GLY A 32 32.74 -39.94 30.32
C GLY A 32 33.85 -40.21 29.29
N ASP A 33 35.09 -39.94 29.72
CA ASP A 33 36.33 -40.70 29.45
C ASP A 33 36.05 -42.16 28.97
N LEU A 34 36.73 -42.87 28.07
CA LEU A 34 38.11 -42.97 27.53
C LEU A 34 38.02 -43.84 26.26
N ILE A 35 38.89 -43.69 25.25
CA ILE A 35 39.71 -44.79 24.67
C ILE A 35 41.00 -44.18 24.11
N ALA A 36 42.12 -44.71 24.60
CA ALA A 36 43.49 -44.43 24.21
C ALA A 36 43.93 -45.17 22.94
N SER A 37 44.85 -44.56 22.21
CA SER A 37 45.97 -45.22 21.50
C SER A 37 46.87 -44.08 20.99
N ASP A 38 47.89 -43.68 21.76
CA ASP A 38 49.24 -44.27 21.71
C ASP A 38 49.88 -44.09 20.32
N ASN A 39 50.72 -43.06 20.19
CA ASN A 39 52.10 -43.31 19.76
C ASN A 39 52.99 -42.11 20.13
N SER A 40 54.13 -42.49 20.70
CA SER A 40 55.35 -41.76 20.99
C SER A 40 55.73 -40.63 20.02
N ASP A 41 56.21 -39.52 20.54
CA ASP A 41 57.65 -39.24 20.50
C ASP A 41 58.04 -38.13 21.49
N GLU A 42 58.97 -38.51 22.34
CA GLU A 42 59.64 -37.77 23.40
C GLU A 42 60.88 -37.08 22.83
N VAL A 43 61.16 -35.82 23.21
CA VAL A 43 62.49 -35.21 23.46
C VAL A 43 62.20 -33.79 24.03
N VAL A 44 62.13 -33.66 25.36
CA VAL A 44 63.18 -33.15 26.28
C VAL A 44 63.41 -31.64 26.09
N SER A 45 62.91 -30.79 27.01
CA SER A 45 63.63 -30.24 28.18
C SER A 45 64.73 -29.25 27.75
N GLU A 46 64.91 -28.04 28.28
CA GLU A 46 64.67 -27.46 29.60
C GLU A 46 64.79 -25.93 29.46
N THR A 47 64.06 -25.17 30.27
CA THR A 47 64.54 -23.87 30.75
C THR A 47 65.17 -24.08 32.12
N PRO A 48 66.32 -23.45 32.42
CA PRO A 48 66.28 -22.52 33.57
C PRO A 48 67.14 -21.24 33.41
N GLN A 49 66.46 -20.10 33.63
CA GLN A 49 66.74 -19.04 34.61
C GLN A 49 68.20 -18.51 34.83
N VAL A 50 68.32 -17.19 34.60
CA VAL A 50 69.04 -16.14 35.38
C VAL A 50 70.56 -16.00 35.22
N ILE A 51 70.96 -14.93 34.50
CA ILE A 51 72.13 -14.11 34.85
C ILE A 51 71.72 -12.62 34.73
N MET A 52 71.91 -11.89 35.83
CA MET A 52 71.74 -10.45 35.93
C MET A 52 72.96 -9.71 35.35
N ALA A 53 72.73 -8.74 34.47
CA ALA A 53 73.62 -7.58 34.31
C ALA A 53 72.87 -6.37 33.74
N ASN A 54 73.34 -5.22 34.19
CA ASN A 54 72.85 -3.86 34.18
C ASN A 54 72.56 -3.15 32.83
N GLU A 55 71.67 -2.17 32.99
CA GLU A 55 71.33 -0.97 32.20
C GLU A 55 72.24 -0.54 31.04
N SER A 56 71.62 -0.34 29.86
CA SER A 56 71.67 0.95 29.18
C SER A 56 70.46 1.07 28.25
N GLY A 57 69.67 2.13 28.45
CA GLY A 57 68.37 2.30 27.83
C GLY A 57 68.42 2.48 26.31
N THR A 58 67.45 1.87 25.64
CA THR A 58 66.88 2.41 24.40
C THR A 58 65.46 1.87 24.28
N GLU A 59 64.46 2.70 24.60
CA GLU A 59 63.07 2.39 24.28
C GLU A 59 62.90 2.37 22.75
N VAL A 60 62.94 1.18 22.16
CA VAL A 60 62.47 0.98 20.79
C VAL A 60 60.94 0.94 20.87
N SER A 61 60.34 2.11 20.65
CA SER A 61 58.91 2.24 20.43
C SER A 61 58.55 1.47 19.17
N ASN A 62 58.06 0.24 19.32
CA ASN A 62 57.36 -0.46 18.26
C ASN A 62 56.03 0.26 18.00
N THR A 63 56.06 1.29 17.16
CA THR A 63 54.85 1.86 16.56
C THR A 63 54.40 0.93 15.44
N SER A 64 53.75 -0.18 15.83
CA SER A 64 52.91 -0.94 14.91
C SER A 64 51.78 -0.02 14.46
N SER A 65 51.97 0.62 13.31
CA SER A 65 50.93 1.38 12.63
C SER A 65 49.94 0.36 12.08
N ASP A 66 49.02 -0.09 12.93
CA ASP A 66 47.87 -0.90 12.54
C ASP A 66 46.89 0.00 11.77
N VAL A 67 47.25 0.34 10.54
CA VAL A 67 46.35 1.00 9.60
C VAL A 67 45.41 -0.08 9.09
N ALA A 68 44.29 -0.26 9.79
CA ALA A 68 43.19 -1.06 9.29
C ALA A 68 42.83 -0.56 7.87
N PRO A 69 42.69 -1.46 6.86
CA PRO A 69 42.33 -1.04 5.51
C PRO A 69 40.98 -0.33 5.56
N THR A 70 40.99 0.98 5.27
CA THR A 70 39.76 1.77 5.19
C THR A 70 39.10 1.45 3.85
N VAL A 71 38.11 0.55 3.86
CA VAL A 71 37.33 0.23 2.67
C VAL A 71 36.38 1.40 2.37
N GLU A 72 36.64 2.13 1.29
CA GLU A 72 35.76 3.22 0.84
C GLU A 72 34.42 2.64 0.37
N LYS A 73 33.32 3.04 1.02
CA LYS A 73 31.98 2.55 0.70
C LYS A 73 31.38 3.30 -0.50
N THR A 74 30.70 2.58 -1.37
CA THR A 74 29.98 3.19 -2.50
C THR A 74 28.71 3.90 -2.01
N LYS A 75 28.44 5.11 -2.48
CA LYS A 75 27.22 5.83 -2.08
C LYS A 75 25.98 5.22 -2.75
N ALA A 76 24.93 4.98 -1.96
CA ALA A 76 23.61 4.59 -2.44
C ALA A 76 22.52 5.48 -1.85
N THR A 77 21.35 5.49 -2.49
CA THR A 77 20.22 6.33 -2.11
C THR A 77 18.90 5.59 -2.26
N LEU A 78 18.09 5.61 -1.21
CA LEU A 78 16.71 5.14 -1.22
C LEU A 78 15.75 6.31 -1.50
N LYS A 79 14.76 6.08 -2.37
CA LYS A 79 13.68 7.04 -2.67
C LYS A 79 12.33 6.34 -2.67
N ALA A 80 11.39 6.85 -1.87
CA ALA A 80 10.01 6.37 -1.89
C ALA A 80 9.00 7.46 -1.50
N SER A 81 7.96 7.63 -2.32
CA SER A 81 6.91 8.62 -2.08
C SER A 81 5.80 8.07 -1.18
N LYS A 82 5.13 8.98 -0.45
CA LYS A 82 3.89 8.63 0.26
C LYS A 82 2.83 8.16 -0.73
N ALA A 83 2.00 7.19 -0.35
CA ALA A 83 0.92 6.68 -1.20
C ALA A 83 -0.41 6.61 -0.45
N THR A 84 -1.52 6.74 -1.19
CA THR A 84 -2.86 6.43 -0.68
C THR A 84 -3.49 5.34 -1.53
N VAL A 85 -3.91 4.25 -0.90
CA VAL A 85 -4.39 3.03 -1.57
C VAL A 85 -5.75 2.61 -1.04
N ALA A 86 -6.50 1.84 -1.83
CA ALA A 86 -7.77 1.27 -1.39
C ALA A 86 -7.55 0.00 -0.56
N HIS A 87 -8.28 -0.14 0.53
CA HIS A 87 -8.23 -1.32 1.41
C HIS A 87 -8.58 -2.60 0.67
N LYS A 88 -7.82 -3.68 0.94
CA LYS A 88 -7.95 -5.02 0.32
C LYS A 88 -7.81 -5.04 -1.21
N LYS A 89 -7.33 -3.97 -1.84
CA LYS A 89 -6.86 -4.00 -3.23
C LYS A 89 -5.37 -4.35 -3.24
N SER A 90 -4.97 -5.18 -4.20
CA SER A 90 -3.57 -5.54 -4.42
C SER A 90 -2.83 -4.37 -5.08
N THR A 91 -2.66 -3.28 -4.33
CA THR A 91 -1.91 -2.11 -4.77
C THR A 91 -0.45 -2.27 -4.41
N LYS A 92 0.43 -1.79 -5.29
CA LYS A 92 1.88 -1.87 -5.16
C LYS A 92 2.41 -0.51 -4.71
N TRP A 93 3.19 -0.48 -3.64
CA TRP A 93 4.01 0.66 -3.23
C TRP A 93 5.47 0.34 -3.55
N SER A 94 6.21 1.29 -4.11
CA SER A 94 7.57 1.04 -4.59
C SER A 94 8.57 1.94 -3.90
N ILE A 95 9.76 1.39 -3.68
CA ILE A 95 10.97 2.09 -3.30
C ILE A 95 12.00 1.91 -4.43
N LYS A 96 12.81 2.95 -4.68
CA LYS A 96 13.88 2.93 -5.68
C LYS A 96 15.23 3.07 -4.98
N LEU A 97 16.17 2.19 -5.34
CA LEU A 97 17.57 2.23 -4.93
C LEU A 97 18.43 2.66 -6.11
N THR A 98 19.23 3.71 -5.91
CA THR A 98 20.16 4.22 -6.92
C THR A 98 21.53 4.48 -6.33
N ASP A 99 22.55 4.53 -7.19
CA ASP A 99 23.86 5.08 -6.82
C ASP A 99 23.83 6.63 -6.75
N SER A 100 24.99 7.24 -6.50
CA SER A 100 25.19 8.69 -6.48
C SER A 100 24.82 9.40 -7.80
N ASN A 101 24.94 8.71 -8.93
CA ASN A 101 24.62 9.22 -10.27
C ASN A 101 23.15 9.02 -10.64
N GLY A 102 22.34 8.40 -9.75
CA GLY A 102 20.94 8.08 -10.00
C GLY A 102 20.72 6.83 -10.86
N LYS A 103 21.79 6.06 -11.16
CA LYS A 103 21.70 4.77 -11.86
C LYS A 103 21.11 3.73 -10.90
N ALA A 104 20.28 2.84 -11.45
CA ALA A 104 19.62 1.80 -10.69
C ALA A 104 20.62 0.77 -10.13
N ILE A 105 20.44 0.41 -8.85
CA ILE A 105 21.14 -0.73 -8.24
C ILE A 105 20.17 -1.90 -8.16
N ALA A 106 20.39 -2.92 -9.00
CA ALA A 106 19.51 -4.08 -9.15
C ALA A 106 19.97 -5.28 -8.31
N GLY A 107 19.06 -6.21 -8.02
CA GLY A 107 19.36 -7.48 -7.34
C GLY A 107 19.69 -7.36 -5.85
N LYS A 108 19.55 -6.17 -5.26
CA LYS A 108 19.89 -5.90 -3.86
C LYS A 108 18.67 -5.98 -2.96
N THR A 109 18.88 -6.38 -1.71
CA THR A 109 17.82 -6.55 -0.72
C THR A 109 17.63 -5.28 0.10
N ILE A 110 16.40 -4.76 0.12
CA ILE A 110 15.97 -3.67 0.98
C ILE A 110 15.12 -4.27 2.11
N GLU A 111 15.43 -3.91 3.34
CA GLU A 111 14.62 -4.26 4.50
C GLU A 111 13.61 -3.15 4.80
N LEU A 112 12.35 -3.52 5.01
CA LEU A 112 11.28 -2.61 5.40
C LEU A 112 10.77 -2.95 6.79
N LYS A 113 10.69 -1.96 7.68
CA LYS A 113 9.87 -2.00 8.89
C LYS A 113 8.52 -1.34 8.60
N VAL A 114 7.47 -2.14 8.45
CA VAL A 114 6.12 -1.70 8.11
C VAL A 114 5.27 -1.61 9.39
N TYR A 115 4.98 -0.40 9.84
CA TYR A 115 4.29 -0.13 11.10
C TYR A 115 2.76 -0.18 10.96
N THR A 116 2.10 -0.79 11.93
CA THR A 116 0.64 -0.75 12.15
C THR A 116 0.38 -0.35 13.59
N GLY A 117 0.09 0.93 13.81
CA GLY A 117 0.20 1.52 15.16
C GLY A 117 1.67 1.52 15.61
N SER A 118 1.92 1.11 16.85
CA SER A 118 3.27 1.06 17.44
C SER A 118 4.07 -0.20 17.04
N LYS A 119 3.41 -1.26 16.56
CA LYS A 119 4.06 -2.52 16.16
C LYS A 119 4.49 -2.46 14.70
N TYR A 120 5.54 -3.17 14.32
CA TYR A 120 5.97 -3.32 12.93
C TYR A 120 6.18 -4.77 12.53
N LYS A 121 6.13 -5.04 11.22
CA LYS A 121 6.61 -6.27 10.61
C LYS A 121 7.81 -5.96 9.73
N THR A 122 8.80 -6.85 9.73
CA THR A 122 9.94 -6.77 8.82
C THR A 122 9.61 -7.46 7.51
N VAL A 123 9.92 -6.81 6.39
CA VAL A 123 9.70 -7.34 5.03
C VAL A 123 10.96 -7.09 4.22
N LYS A 124 11.54 -8.14 3.65
CA LYS A 124 12.69 -8.04 2.75
C LYS A 124 12.21 -8.04 1.29
N LEU A 125 12.70 -7.10 0.50
CA LEU A 125 12.34 -6.97 -0.92
C LEU A 125 13.60 -6.85 -1.77
N THR A 126 13.64 -7.54 -2.90
CA THR A 126 14.74 -7.44 -3.86
C THR A 126 14.45 -6.39 -4.94
N THR A 127 15.44 -5.56 -5.28
CA THR A 127 15.34 -4.59 -6.37
C THR A 127 15.38 -5.28 -7.73
N ASN A 128 14.52 -4.85 -8.65
CA ASN A 128 14.57 -5.30 -10.05
C ASN A 128 15.65 -4.54 -10.86
N ALA A 129 15.75 -4.82 -12.16
CA ALA A 129 16.70 -4.16 -13.08
C ALA A 129 16.61 -2.62 -13.09
N ASN A 130 15.46 -2.05 -12.73
CA ASN A 130 15.25 -0.61 -12.63
C ASN A 130 15.52 -0.06 -11.21
N GLY A 131 16.12 -0.87 -10.33
CA GLY A 131 16.41 -0.52 -8.95
C GLY A 131 15.16 -0.44 -8.07
N GLN A 132 14.03 -0.98 -8.52
CA GLN A 132 12.75 -0.87 -7.82
C GLN A 132 12.45 -2.13 -7.01
N ALA A 133 12.14 -1.95 -5.73
CA ALA A 133 11.59 -3.00 -4.87
C ALA A 133 10.12 -2.68 -4.54
N THR A 134 9.23 -3.65 -4.65
CA THR A 134 7.78 -3.43 -4.57
C THR A 134 7.13 -4.15 -3.40
N TYR A 135 6.47 -3.40 -2.53
CA TYR A 135 5.64 -3.91 -1.44
C TYR A 135 4.17 -4.01 -1.84
N ASN A 136 3.53 -5.15 -1.56
CA ASN A 136 2.09 -5.32 -1.78
C ASN A 136 1.30 -4.90 -0.53
N THR A 137 0.43 -3.90 -0.67
CA THR A 137 -0.32 -3.32 0.45
C THR A 137 -1.60 -4.10 0.81
N LYS A 138 -1.87 -5.25 0.18
CA LYS A 138 -3.14 -5.99 0.33
C LYS A 138 -3.42 -6.44 1.77
N SER A 139 -2.37 -6.77 2.53
CA SER A 139 -2.45 -7.25 3.92
C SER A 139 -2.61 -6.12 4.94
N LEU A 140 -2.38 -4.87 4.55
CA LEU A 140 -2.50 -3.73 5.44
C LEU A 140 -3.97 -3.46 5.81
N SER A 141 -4.22 -3.23 7.09
CA SER A 141 -5.51 -2.79 7.60
C SER A 141 -5.80 -1.35 7.15
N ALA A 142 -7.02 -0.86 7.41
CA ALA A 142 -7.34 0.53 7.09
C ALA A 142 -6.67 1.46 8.11
N GLY A 143 -5.99 2.50 7.63
CA GLY A 143 -5.21 3.41 8.47
C GLY A 143 -4.02 3.99 7.74
N THR A 144 -3.16 4.70 8.45
CA THR A 144 -1.87 5.16 7.94
C THR A 144 -0.77 4.26 8.51
N HIS A 145 0.08 3.73 7.63
CA HIS A 145 1.20 2.87 7.98
C HIS A 145 2.51 3.62 7.68
N LYS A 146 3.34 3.81 8.71
CA LYS A 146 4.73 4.28 8.51
C LYS A 146 5.55 3.13 7.94
N ILE A 147 6.42 3.41 6.99
CA ILE A 147 7.37 2.44 6.44
C ILE A 147 8.75 3.05 6.60
N VAL A 148 9.61 2.38 7.36
CA VAL A 148 11.04 2.69 7.40
C VAL A 148 11.74 1.69 6.48
N ALA A 149 12.60 2.17 5.61
CA ALA A 149 13.35 1.36 4.67
C ALA A 149 14.84 1.52 4.92
N SER A 150 15.55 0.40 4.95
CA SER A 150 16.97 0.30 5.23
C SER A 150 17.64 -0.56 4.17
N PHE A 151 18.86 -0.20 3.78
CA PHE A 151 19.71 -0.97 2.87
C PHE A 151 21.01 -1.30 3.60
N LEU A 152 21.13 -2.55 4.05
CA LEU A 152 22.16 -3.01 4.99
C LEU A 152 23.28 -3.78 4.26
N ASP A 153 23.73 -3.28 3.11
CA ASP A 153 24.86 -3.86 2.37
C ASP A 153 26.13 -3.08 2.75
N ASP A 154 27.08 -3.75 3.39
CA ASP A 154 28.27 -3.11 3.98
C ASP A 154 29.19 -2.43 2.95
N ALA A 155 29.10 -2.84 1.68
CA ALA A 155 29.81 -2.20 0.59
C ALA A 155 29.27 -0.80 0.24
N PHE A 156 28.11 -0.43 0.80
CA PHE A 156 27.44 0.82 0.51
C PHE A 156 27.22 1.71 1.74
N ASP A 157 27.36 3.02 1.54
CA ASP A 157 26.84 4.02 2.45
C ASP A 157 25.44 4.44 1.98
N CYS A 158 24.42 4.08 2.75
CA CYS A 158 23.03 4.37 2.44
C CYS A 158 22.24 4.73 3.69
N LYS A 159 21.62 5.92 3.68
CA LYS A 159 20.75 6.35 4.77
C LYS A 159 19.38 5.68 4.70
N ASP A 160 18.87 5.31 5.87
CA ASP A 160 17.49 4.90 6.05
C ASP A 160 16.53 6.03 5.69
N ILE A 161 15.38 5.66 5.12
CA ILE A 161 14.31 6.62 4.82
C ILE A 161 13.00 6.22 5.50
N SER A 162 12.16 7.21 5.74
CA SER A 162 10.79 7.01 6.24
C SER A 162 9.77 7.51 5.22
N SER A 163 8.73 6.72 4.99
CA SER A 163 7.61 7.04 4.12
C SER A 163 6.30 6.53 4.73
N SER A 164 5.18 6.70 4.03
CA SER A 164 3.91 6.20 4.52
C SER A 164 2.91 5.78 3.44
N VAL A 165 2.12 4.77 3.77
CA VAL A 165 1.00 4.29 2.98
C VAL A 165 -0.29 4.49 3.77
N LYS A 166 -1.20 5.29 3.23
CA LYS A 166 -2.56 5.45 3.77
C LYS A 166 -3.52 4.50 3.06
N VAL A 167 -4.09 3.56 3.81
CA VAL A 167 -5.06 2.57 3.33
C VAL A 167 -6.48 3.03 3.68
N VAL A 168 -7.28 3.29 2.65
CA VAL A 168 -8.62 3.87 2.80
C VAL A 168 -9.70 2.84 2.51
N LYS A 169 -10.65 2.66 3.44
CA LYS A 169 -11.86 1.86 3.18
C LYS A 169 -12.70 2.55 2.10
N GLN A 170 -13.08 1.80 1.07
CA GLN A 170 -13.93 2.33 0.02
C GLN A 170 -15.38 2.43 0.49
N THR A 171 -16.01 3.56 0.22
CA THR A 171 -17.47 3.69 0.38
C THR A 171 -18.15 2.97 -0.78
N LYS A 172 -18.93 1.92 -0.49
CA LYS A 172 -19.72 1.22 -1.50
C LYS A 172 -20.86 2.12 -1.98
N ILE A 173 -20.95 2.37 -3.27
CA ILE A 173 -21.98 3.19 -3.90
C ILE A 173 -22.86 2.38 -4.86
N LYS A 174 -24.10 2.82 -5.04
CA LYS A 174 -25.02 2.35 -6.07
C LYS A 174 -25.24 3.50 -7.06
N ILE A 175 -24.96 3.25 -8.33
CA ILE A 175 -25.19 4.20 -9.42
C ILE A 175 -26.45 3.75 -10.19
N ILE A 176 -27.37 4.68 -10.38
CA ILE A 176 -28.60 4.50 -11.15
C ILE A 176 -28.56 5.49 -12.31
N ALA A 177 -28.88 5.04 -13.52
CA ALA A 177 -28.97 5.89 -14.71
C ALA A 177 -30.35 5.69 -15.35
N LYS A 178 -31.09 6.78 -15.55
CA LYS A 178 -32.47 6.78 -16.08
C LYS A 178 -32.73 8.04 -16.92
N PRO A 179 -33.62 7.95 -17.93
CA PRO A 179 -34.24 6.72 -18.44
C PRO A 179 -33.24 5.90 -19.28
N LYS A 180 -33.58 4.63 -19.59
CA LYS A 180 -32.76 3.78 -20.49
C LYS A 180 -33.06 4.02 -21.97
N SER A 181 -34.16 4.70 -22.29
CA SER A 181 -34.52 5.14 -23.63
C SER A 181 -35.07 6.55 -23.57
N MET A 182 -34.67 7.39 -24.52
CA MET A 182 -35.01 8.81 -24.55
C MET A 182 -34.95 9.35 -25.96
N LYS A 183 -35.61 10.50 -26.19
CA LYS A 183 -35.46 11.25 -27.43
C LYS A 183 -34.07 11.91 -27.45
N ASP A 184 -33.56 12.14 -28.65
CA ASP A 184 -32.41 13.01 -28.82
C ASP A 184 -32.66 14.38 -28.16
N GLY A 185 -31.60 15.01 -27.66
CA GLY A 185 -31.71 16.26 -26.90
C GLY A 185 -32.01 16.08 -25.41
N SER A 186 -32.49 14.91 -24.98
CA SER A 186 -32.95 14.70 -23.59
C SER A 186 -31.78 14.51 -22.61
N VAL A 187 -32.06 14.62 -21.30
CA VAL A 187 -31.05 14.47 -20.24
C VAL A 187 -31.08 13.08 -19.63
N LEU A 188 -29.93 12.41 -19.60
CA LEU A 188 -29.72 11.19 -18.82
C LEU A 188 -29.47 11.60 -17.37
N THR A 189 -30.37 11.21 -16.48
CA THR A 189 -30.27 11.46 -15.04
C THR A 189 -29.51 10.32 -14.37
N ILE A 190 -28.48 10.70 -13.62
CA ILE A 190 -27.62 9.78 -12.87
C ILE A 190 -27.74 10.10 -11.39
N LEU A 191 -28.08 9.08 -10.62
CA LEU A 191 -28.21 9.13 -9.17
C LEU A 191 -27.12 8.29 -8.53
N VAL A 192 -26.47 8.85 -7.52
CA VAL A 192 -25.48 8.13 -6.72
C VAL A 192 -25.99 8.01 -5.30
N LEU A 193 -26.07 6.78 -4.82
CA LEU A 193 -26.51 6.46 -3.46
C LEU A 193 -25.39 5.75 -2.71
N ASN A 194 -25.26 6.01 -1.42
CA ASN A 194 -24.49 5.15 -0.54
C ASN A 194 -25.22 3.79 -0.47
N LYS A 195 -24.51 2.68 -0.77
CA LYS A 195 -25.14 1.35 -0.88
C LYS A 195 -25.70 0.87 0.46
N LYS A 196 -25.09 1.25 1.59
CA LYS A 196 -25.51 0.87 2.93
C LYS A 196 -26.70 1.73 3.38
N THR A 197 -26.52 3.04 3.41
CA THR A 197 -27.53 3.95 3.98
C THR A 197 -28.67 4.29 3.02
N LYS A 198 -28.55 3.95 1.74
CA LYS A 198 -29.47 4.32 0.65
C LYS A 198 -29.65 5.84 0.49
N LYS A 199 -28.85 6.67 1.17
CA LYS A 199 -28.89 8.13 1.04
C LYS A 199 -28.16 8.55 -0.22
N PHE A 200 -28.69 9.56 -0.90
CA PHE A 200 -28.03 10.15 -2.05
C PHE A 200 -26.74 10.89 -1.68
N MET A 201 -25.76 10.87 -2.59
CA MET A 201 -24.43 11.40 -2.37
C MET A 201 -24.15 12.59 -3.28
N ASN A 202 -23.97 13.76 -2.68
CA ASN A 202 -23.58 14.99 -3.35
C ASN A 202 -22.05 15.05 -3.58
N GLY A 203 -21.61 15.76 -4.62
CA GLY A 203 -20.21 16.03 -4.90
C GLY A 203 -19.38 14.87 -5.45
N VAL A 204 -20.00 13.72 -5.73
CA VAL A 204 -19.31 12.55 -6.28
C VAL A 204 -18.97 12.82 -7.74
N LYS A 205 -17.68 12.86 -8.08
CA LYS A 205 -17.20 12.95 -9.46
C LYS A 205 -17.27 11.59 -10.15
N LEU A 206 -17.83 11.56 -11.35
CA LEU A 206 -18.08 10.38 -12.16
C LEU A 206 -17.38 10.52 -13.51
N ILE A 207 -16.92 9.39 -14.04
CA ILE A 207 -16.42 9.22 -15.40
C ILE A 207 -17.42 8.36 -16.16
N LEU A 208 -17.90 8.87 -17.27
CA LEU A 208 -18.77 8.18 -18.22
C LEU A 208 -17.95 7.85 -19.46
N LYS A 209 -17.81 6.57 -19.78
CA LYS A 209 -17.35 6.11 -21.10
C LYS A 209 -18.56 5.73 -21.93
N ILE A 210 -18.86 6.52 -22.96
CA ILE A 210 -19.98 6.32 -23.88
C ILE A 210 -19.44 5.71 -25.16
N TYR A 211 -19.86 4.49 -25.47
CA TYR A 211 -19.33 3.70 -26.58
C TYR A 211 -20.22 3.82 -27.81
N THR A 212 -19.58 4.05 -28.96
CA THR A 212 -20.14 3.94 -30.30
C THR A 212 -19.33 2.88 -31.03
N GLY A 213 -19.89 1.68 -31.17
CA GLY A 213 -19.12 0.49 -31.55
C GLY A 213 -18.02 0.17 -30.52
N LYS A 214 -16.77 0.02 -31.00
CA LYS A 214 -15.59 -0.27 -30.16
C LYS A 214 -14.96 0.96 -29.51
N LYS A 215 -15.15 2.15 -30.10
CA LYS A 215 -14.60 3.43 -29.61
C LYS A 215 -15.49 4.03 -28.52
N TYR A 216 -14.92 4.89 -27.66
CA TYR A 216 -15.69 5.61 -26.65
C TYR A 216 -15.25 7.07 -26.49
N LYS A 217 -16.21 7.93 -26.14
CA LYS A 217 -15.95 9.29 -25.62
C LYS A 217 -16.03 9.28 -24.10
N THR A 218 -15.23 10.12 -23.44
CA THR A 218 -15.19 10.24 -21.98
C THR A 218 -15.82 11.56 -21.54
N ILE A 219 -16.79 11.50 -20.63
CA ILE A 219 -17.44 12.66 -20.03
C ILE A 219 -17.26 12.61 -18.52
N LYS A 220 -16.88 13.73 -17.91
CA LYS A 220 -16.81 13.87 -16.45
C LYS A 220 -18.03 14.61 -15.94
N LEU A 221 -18.65 14.08 -14.89
CA LEU A 221 -19.80 14.70 -14.23
C LEU A 221 -19.54 14.80 -12.73
N LYS A 222 -20.24 15.71 -12.05
CA LYS A 222 -20.24 15.80 -10.59
C LYS A 222 -21.68 15.82 -10.11
N THR A 223 -22.01 14.98 -9.13
CA THR A 223 -23.35 15.04 -8.53
C THR A 223 -23.54 16.35 -7.77
N LYS A 224 -24.73 16.92 -7.89
CA LYS A 224 -25.15 18.14 -7.21
C LYS A 224 -26.38 17.86 -6.33
N LYS A 225 -26.64 18.77 -5.40
CA LYS A 225 -27.94 18.90 -4.75
C LYS A 225 -28.81 19.76 -5.65
N ILE A 226 -30.01 19.28 -5.96
CA ILE A 226 -31.06 20.00 -6.68
C ILE A 226 -32.25 20.10 -5.71
N THR A 227 -33.08 21.14 -5.85
CA THR A 227 -34.29 21.31 -5.03
C THR A 227 -35.12 20.02 -5.05
N GLY A 228 -35.39 19.43 -3.87
CA GLY A 228 -36.08 18.15 -3.72
C GLY A 228 -35.25 16.86 -3.92
N ALA A 229 -34.03 16.91 -4.49
CA ALA A 229 -33.19 15.72 -4.75
C ALA A 229 -31.69 15.96 -4.49
N LYS A 230 -31.08 15.13 -3.64
CA LYS A 230 -29.61 15.14 -3.42
C LYS A 230 -28.95 14.15 -4.39
N GLY A 231 -27.70 14.38 -4.77
CA GLY A 231 -26.85 13.40 -5.46
C GLY A 231 -27.20 13.09 -6.93
N VAL A 232 -27.62 14.12 -7.67
CA VAL A 232 -28.04 14.02 -9.07
C VAL A 232 -26.95 14.58 -9.99
N ALA A 233 -26.67 13.92 -11.11
CA ALA A 233 -25.91 14.47 -12.23
C ALA A 233 -26.70 14.28 -13.53
N GLY A 234 -26.70 15.27 -14.41
CA GLY A 234 -27.35 15.21 -15.72
C GLY A 234 -26.31 15.18 -16.84
N TYR A 235 -26.60 14.43 -17.90
CA TYR A 235 -25.86 14.47 -19.15
C TYR A 235 -26.82 14.71 -20.31
N ALA A 236 -26.67 15.84 -21.02
CA ALA A 236 -27.41 16.13 -22.24
C ALA A 236 -26.93 15.22 -23.38
N THR A 237 -27.86 14.59 -24.08
CA THR A 237 -27.55 13.53 -25.07
C THR A 237 -27.47 14.01 -26.52
N ASN A 238 -27.53 15.32 -26.74
CA ASN A 238 -27.56 16.00 -28.04
C ASN A 238 -26.37 15.67 -28.96
N GLN A 239 -25.32 15.10 -28.40
CA GLN A 239 -24.08 14.72 -29.08
C GLN A 239 -24.03 13.23 -29.43
N LEU A 240 -25.11 12.49 -29.18
CA LEU A 240 -25.23 11.06 -29.45
C LEU A 240 -26.13 10.82 -30.65
N SER A 241 -25.69 9.98 -31.57
CA SER A 241 -26.52 9.56 -32.70
C SER A 241 -27.75 8.77 -32.24
N VAL A 242 -28.80 8.76 -33.07
CA VAL A 242 -29.94 7.85 -32.88
C VAL A 242 -29.44 6.39 -32.89
N GLY A 243 -29.91 5.58 -31.94
CA GLY A 243 -29.47 4.19 -31.80
C GLY A 243 -29.19 3.78 -30.35
N LYS A 244 -28.53 2.63 -30.17
CA LYS A 244 -28.15 2.10 -28.85
C LYS A 244 -26.69 2.41 -28.56
N HIS A 245 -26.43 2.98 -27.38
CA HIS A 245 -25.09 3.31 -26.89
C HIS A 245 -24.83 2.61 -25.57
N LYS A 246 -23.69 1.94 -25.43
CA LYS A 246 -23.27 1.39 -24.13
C LYS A 246 -22.62 2.50 -23.32
N VAL A 247 -23.09 2.72 -22.10
CA VAL A 247 -22.55 3.73 -21.18
C VAL A 247 -22.00 3.03 -19.95
N LYS A 248 -20.70 3.16 -19.71
CA LYS A 248 -20.04 2.73 -18.46
C LYS A 248 -19.84 3.94 -17.56
N ILE A 249 -20.32 3.87 -16.33
CA ILE A 249 -20.31 4.94 -15.33
C ILE A 249 -19.50 4.45 -14.13
N THR A 250 -18.43 5.16 -13.80
CA THR A 250 -17.54 4.83 -12.67
C THR A 250 -17.25 6.07 -11.85
N PRO A 251 -17.03 5.97 -10.52
CA PRO A 251 -16.49 7.07 -9.76
C PRO A 251 -15.07 7.41 -10.25
N GLU A 252 -14.74 8.70 -10.26
CA GLU A 252 -13.37 9.15 -10.55
C GLU A 252 -12.43 8.84 -9.37
N SER A 253 -12.92 8.99 -8.14
CA SER A 253 -12.13 8.71 -6.94
C SER A 253 -12.18 7.25 -6.53
N PHE A 254 -11.01 6.65 -6.28
CA PHE A 254 -10.88 5.31 -5.70
C PHE A 254 -11.49 5.18 -4.30
N LYS A 255 -11.81 6.31 -3.62
CA LYS A 255 -12.51 6.30 -2.32
C LYS A 255 -13.90 5.68 -2.42
N TYR A 256 -14.47 5.59 -3.61
CA TYR A 256 -15.75 4.93 -3.87
C TYR A 256 -15.56 3.60 -4.59
N SER A 257 -16.39 2.62 -4.26
CA SER A 257 -16.45 1.35 -4.98
C SER A 257 -17.85 1.11 -5.52
N GLY A 258 -17.92 0.76 -6.81
CA GLY A 258 -19.18 0.58 -7.53
C GLY A 258 -19.07 1.15 -8.93
N SER A 259 -19.85 0.61 -9.85
CA SER A 259 -19.95 1.07 -11.22
C SER A 259 -21.33 0.71 -11.77
N LYS A 260 -21.70 1.33 -12.88
CA LYS A 260 -22.90 0.94 -13.62
C LYS A 260 -22.59 0.90 -15.10
N THR A 261 -22.92 -0.20 -15.76
CA THR A 261 -23.02 -0.25 -17.21
C THR A 261 -24.50 -0.27 -17.58
N THR A 262 -24.89 0.53 -18.56
CA THR A 262 -26.25 0.55 -19.11
C THR A 262 -26.21 0.69 -20.63
N SER A 263 -27.20 0.12 -21.31
CA SER A 263 -27.48 0.45 -22.71
C SER A 263 -28.47 1.59 -22.75
N LEU A 264 -28.13 2.68 -23.43
CA LEU A 264 -28.94 3.87 -23.62
C LEU A 264 -29.47 3.90 -25.06
N LYS A 265 -30.79 3.91 -25.25
CA LYS A 265 -31.42 4.00 -26.58
C LYS A 265 -31.87 5.43 -26.86
N ILE A 266 -31.21 6.11 -27.79
CA ILE A 266 -31.61 7.41 -28.32
C ILE A 266 -32.57 7.20 -29.49
N LYS A 267 -33.74 7.83 -29.42
CA LYS A 267 -34.77 7.84 -30.45
C LYS A 267 -34.78 9.21 -31.14
N LYS A 268 -35.15 9.25 -32.42
CA LYS A 268 -35.33 10.52 -33.14
C LYS A 268 -36.37 11.38 -32.42
N SER A 269 -36.13 12.68 -32.31
CA SER A 269 -37.18 13.64 -31.94
C SER A 269 -38.22 13.69 -33.07
N ALA A 270 -39.50 13.86 -32.74
CA ALA A 270 -40.51 14.10 -33.78
C ALA A 270 -40.14 15.41 -34.50
N LYS A 271 -40.19 15.43 -35.84
CA LYS A 271 -40.11 16.69 -36.60
C LYS A 271 -41.15 17.65 -36.01
N LYS A 272 -40.75 18.90 -35.70
CA LYS A 272 -41.73 19.99 -35.77
C LYS A 272 -42.18 20.01 -37.23
N TYR A 273 -43.42 19.65 -37.50
CA TYR A 273 -44.00 19.96 -38.80
C TYR A 273 -43.92 21.49 -38.95
N PRO A 274 -43.37 22.04 -40.04
CA PRO A 274 -43.63 23.44 -40.35
C PRO A 274 -45.16 23.60 -40.42
N GLY A 275 -45.68 24.64 -39.78
CA GLY A 275 -47.11 24.86 -39.62
C GLY A 275 -47.85 24.69 -40.95
N TRP A 276 -49.07 24.14 -40.87
CA TRP A 276 -50.01 24.24 -41.98
C TRP A 276 -50.10 25.69 -42.41
N VAL A 277 -49.61 26.00 -43.62
CA VAL A 277 -50.07 27.18 -44.33
C VAL A 277 -51.45 26.80 -44.85
N VAL A 278 -52.49 27.25 -44.16
CA VAL A 278 -53.83 27.33 -44.76
C VAL A 278 -53.68 28.36 -45.89
N LYS A 279 -53.75 27.92 -47.14
CA LYS A 279 -54.00 28.83 -48.25
C LYS A 279 -55.48 29.19 -48.17
N LEU A 280 -55.75 30.47 -47.93
CA LEU A 280 -57.05 31.11 -48.12
C LEU A 280 -57.44 31.06 -49.60
#